data_AF-A0A7K8AB15-F1
#
_entry.id   AF-A0A7K8AB15-F1
#
_cell.length_a   1.000
_cell.length_b   1.000
_cell.length_c   1.000
_cell.angle_alpha   90.00
_cell.angle_beta   90.00
_cell.angle_gamma   90.00
#
_symmetry.space_group_name_H-M   'P 1'
#
loop_
_entity.id
_entity.type
_entity.pdbx_description
1 polymer ?
#
loop_
_entity_poly.entity_id
_entity_poly.type
_entity_poly.pdbx_seq_one_letter_code
_entity_poly.pdbx_strand_id
1 'polypeptide(L)'
;QELGNSLDKCKNNENVQQILTNATIMVVSVTASTTQGQQLSEEELGRIEDACDMALALSGAKLRIYEYVESRMSFIAPNLSLILGASTAAKIMGVAGGLTPLSKLPACNILLLGAQRRTLSGFSSTSVLPHTGFIYHSDIVQSLPPDLRRKAARLVAAKCTLAARVDSFHESQDGKVGYELKEEIERKFDKWQEPPPVKQVKPLPAPLDGQRKKRGGRRYRKMKERLGLTEIRKQANRMSFGEIEEDAYQEDLGFSLGHLGKAGSGRVRQTQVNEATKARISKTLQRTLQKQSVVYGGKSTIRDRSSGTASSVAFTPLQGLEIVNPQAAEKKVAEANQKYFSSMAEFLKVKGDKSGV
;
A
#
# COMPACT_ATOMS: atom_id res chain seq x y z
N GLN A 1 36.09 8.68 -11.18
CA GLN A 1 37.03 9.71 -11.66
C GLN A 1 37.17 10.86 -10.67
N GLU A 2 36.13 11.69 -10.46
CA GLU A 2 36.28 12.97 -9.70
C GLU A 2 36.81 12.90 -8.26
N LEU A 3 36.58 11.80 -7.51
CA LEU A 3 37.04 11.68 -6.13
C LEU A 3 38.42 11.02 -6.01
N GLY A 4 38.68 9.95 -6.77
CA GLY A 4 39.94 9.19 -6.71
C GLY A 4 40.36 8.80 -5.30
N ASN A 5 41.67 8.87 -5.01
CA ASN A 5 42.24 8.68 -3.67
C ASN A 5 42.15 9.93 -2.76
N SER A 6 41.85 11.10 -3.33
CA SER A 6 41.88 12.39 -2.64
C SER A 6 40.49 12.82 -2.17
N LEU A 7 40.17 12.55 -0.91
CA LEU A 7 38.88 12.88 -0.30
C LEU A 7 38.63 14.40 -0.18
N ASP A 8 39.67 15.23 -0.28
CA ASP A 8 39.55 16.69 -0.27
C ASP A 8 38.78 17.23 -1.47
N LYS A 9 38.76 16.47 -2.59
CA LYS A 9 37.95 16.80 -3.77
C LYS A 9 36.45 16.78 -3.48
N CYS A 10 35.98 16.13 -2.41
CA CYS A 10 34.58 16.18 -1.99
C CYS A 10 34.12 17.58 -1.55
N LYS A 11 35.03 18.41 -1.04
CA LYS A 11 34.69 19.70 -0.39
C LYS A 11 34.69 20.88 -1.36
N ASN A 12 35.59 20.86 -2.35
CA ASN A 12 35.91 22.02 -3.17
C ASN A 12 35.66 21.84 -4.68
N ASN A 13 35.13 20.69 -5.12
CA ASN A 13 35.03 20.39 -6.55
C ASN A 13 33.65 20.74 -7.12
N GLU A 14 33.62 21.74 -8.02
CA GLU A 14 32.44 22.14 -8.79
C GLU A 14 31.92 20.99 -9.67
N ASN A 15 32.80 20.12 -10.17
CA ASN A 15 32.41 18.98 -11.02
C ASN A 15 31.51 17.99 -10.26
N VAL A 16 31.75 17.78 -8.96
CA VAL A 16 30.93 16.89 -8.13
C VAL A 16 29.53 17.47 -7.93
N GLN A 17 29.41 18.81 -7.88
CA GLN A 17 28.12 19.51 -7.78
C GLN A 17 27.28 19.38 -9.05
N GLN A 18 27.91 19.24 -10.21
CA GLN A 18 27.19 19.01 -11.48
C GLN A 18 26.59 17.60 -11.56
N ILE A 19 27.21 16.62 -10.90
CA ILE A 19 26.81 15.20 -10.99
C ILE A 19 25.84 14.81 -9.87
N LEU A 20 26.06 15.30 -8.65
CA LEU A 20 25.33 14.89 -7.45
C LEU A 20 24.50 16.02 -6.85
N THR A 21 23.40 15.68 -6.19
CA THR A 21 22.61 16.67 -5.43
C THR A 21 23.33 17.13 -4.17
N ASN A 22 23.07 18.36 -3.71
CA ASN A 22 23.68 18.90 -2.48
C ASN A 22 23.48 18.00 -1.25
N ALA A 23 22.31 17.37 -1.13
CA ALA A 23 22.03 16.43 -0.04
C ALA A 23 22.92 15.19 -0.10
N THR A 24 23.15 14.63 -1.29
CA THR A 24 24.07 13.50 -1.48
C THR A 24 25.51 13.91 -1.25
N ILE A 25 25.91 15.14 -1.61
CA ILE A 25 27.27 15.65 -1.37
C ILE A 25 27.55 15.78 0.12
N MET A 26 26.60 16.30 0.90
CA MET A 26 26.69 16.34 2.37
C MET A 26 26.90 14.95 2.96
N VAL A 27 26.10 13.96 2.54
CA VAL A 27 26.26 12.57 2.99
C VAL A 27 27.63 12.03 2.61
N VAL A 28 28.05 12.18 1.35
CA VAL A 28 29.36 11.72 0.87
C VAL A 28 30.49 12.39 1.64
N SER A 29 30.43 13.70 1.90
CA SER A 29 31.43 14.44 2.68
C SER A 29 31.53 13.98 4.13
N VAL A 30 30.39 13.75 4.81
CA VAL A 30 30.37 13.21 6.18
C VAL A 30 30.93 11.79 6.20
N THR A 31 30.53 10.94 5.24
CA THR A 31 31.08 9.59 5.14
C THR A 31 32.57 9.62 4.86
N ALA A 32 33.04 10.43 3.91
CA ALA A 32 34.45 10.61 3.57
C ALA A 32 35.28 11.11 4.76
N SER A 33 34.72 11.96 5.64
CA SER A 33 35.43 12.43 6.84
C SER A 33 35.57 11.36 7.93
N THR A 34 34.74 10.31 7.88
CA THR A 34 34.71 9.23 8.89
C THR A 34 35.13 7.88 8.33
N THR A 35 35.46 7.79 7.03
CA THR A 35 35.80 6.53 6.38
C THR A 35 37.14 6.00 6.89
N GLN A 36 37.13 4.76 7.38
CA GLN A 36 38.32 4.00 7.77
C GLN A 36 39.00 3.29 6.58
N GLY A 37 38.80 3.81 5.36
CA GLY A 37 39.29 3.19 4.12
C GLY A 37 40.80 3.28 3.96
N GLN A 38 41.33 2.54 2.98
CA GLN A 38 42.74 2.58 2.58
C GLN A 38 42.88 3.23 1.20
N GLN A 39 44.02 3.86 0.94
CA GLN A 39 44.33 4.45 -0.37
C GLN A 39 44.64 3.32 -1.36
N LEU A 40 44.15 3.45 -2.59
CA LEU A 40 44.40 2.51 -3.68
C LEU A 40 45.81 2.71 -4.24
N SER A 41 46.43 1.65 -4.76
CA SER A 41 47.68 1.77 -5.52
C SER A 41 47.45 2.47 -6.87
N GLU A 42 48.50 3.06 -7.44
CA GLU A 42 48.41 3.77 -8.73
C GLU A 42 47.94 2.86 -9.87
N GLU A 43 48.35 1.58 -9.86
CA GLU A 43 47.89 0.58 -10.84
C GLU A 43 46.40 0.26 -10.69
N GLU A 44 45.90 0.14 -9.45
CA GLU A 44 44.48 -0.09 -9.19
C GLU A 44 43.63 1.12 -9.57
N LEU A 45 44.12 2.33 -9.26
CA LEU A 45 43.47 3.58 -9.61
C LEU A 45 43.38 3.74 -11.14
N GLY A 46 44.47 3.48 -11.86
CA GLY A 46 44.48 3.48 -13.33
C GLY A 46 43.45 2.50 -13.92
N ARG A 47 43.37 1.27 -13.40
CA ARG A 47 42.34 0.30 -13.84
C ARG A 47 40.91 0.78 -13.60
N ILE A 48 40.66 1.47 -12.49
CA ILE A 48 39.34 2.02 -12.17
C ILE A 48 39.00 3.19 -13.09
N GLU A 49 39.97 4.05 -13.41
CA GLU A 49 39.80 5.16 -14.33
C GLU A 49 39.49 4.67 -15.75
N ASP A 50 40.26 3.70 -16.25
CA ASP A 50 39.98 3.04 -17.53
C ASP A 50 38.57 2.42 -17.56
N ALA A 51 38.16 1.76 -16.47
CA ALA A 51 36.81 1.21 -16.35
C ALA A 51 35.72 2.29 -16.34
N CYS A 52 35.98 3.45 -15.72
CA CYS A 52 35.08 4.60 -15.76
C CYS A 52 34.95 5.16 -17.18
N ASP A 53 36.07 5.33 -17.90
CA ASP A 53 36.08 5.85 -19.26
C ASP A 53 35.36 4.90 -20.22
N MET A 54 35.57 3.58 -20.08
CA MET A 54 34.78 2.58 -20.81
C MET A 54 33.29 2.67 -20.50
N ALA A 55 32.91 2.85 -19.22
CA ALA A 55 31.51 3.00 -18.83
C ALA A 55 30.88 4.28 -19.42
N LEU A 56 31.62 5.39 -19.45
CA LEU A 56 31.19 6.64 -20.09
C LEU A 56 31.03 6.47 -21.60
N ALA A 57 31.98 5.81 -22.27
CA ALA A 57 31.90 5.49 -23.69
C ALA A 57 30.67 4.62 -24.02
N LEU A 58 30.41 3.59 -23.21
CA LEU A 58 29.21 2.74 -23.33
C LEU A 58 27.92 3.52 -23.07
N SER A 59 27.90 4.42 -22.09
CA SER A 59 26.77 5.30 -21.83
C SER A 59 26.49 6.23 -23.03
N GLY A 60 27.53 6.83 -23.60
CA GLY A 60 27.43 7.65 -24.80
C GLY A 60 26.98 6.86 -26.04
N ALA A 61 27.44 5.62 -26.21
CA ALA A 61 26.96 4.73 -27.25
C ALA A 61 25.49 4.35 -27.06
N LYS A 62 25.06 4.07 -25.82
CA LYS A 62 23.66 3.79 -25.48
C LYS A 62 22.75 4.97 -25.78
N LEU A 63 23.17 6.21 -25.47
CA LEU A 63 22.41 7.41 -25.79
C LEU A 63 22.24 7.59 -27.30
N ARG A 64 23.31 7.40 -28.08
CA ARG A 64 23.24 7.41 -29.56
C ARG A 64 22.27 6.36 -30.11
N ILE A 65 22.23 5.17 -29.52
CA ILE A 65 21.26 4.13 -29.90
C ILE A 65 19.83 4.59 -29.56
N TYR A 66 19.61 5.25 -28.42
CA TYR A 66 18.30 5.79 -28.08
C TYR A 66 17.85 6.88 -29.03
N GLU A 67 18.72 7.82 -29.40
CA GLU A 67 18.42 8.87 -30.38
C GLU A 67 18.08 8.26 -31.75
N TYR A 68 18.82 7.25 -32.18
CA TYR A 68 18.54 6.54 -33.41
C TYR A 68 17.17 5.84 -33.37
N VAL A 69 16.88 5.11 -32.30
CA VAL A 69 15.60 4.42 -32.09
C VAL A 69 14.45 5.41 -31.98
N GLU A 70 14.67 6.57 -31.35
CA GLU A 70 13.69 7.65 -31.24
C GLU A 70 13.33 8.23 -32.62
N SER A 71 14.33 8.50 -33.47
CA SER A 71 14.12 9.00 -34.83
C SER A 71 13.31 8.05 -35.73
N ARG A 72 13.37 6.74 -35.44
CA ARG A 72 12.66 5.69 -36.18
C ARG A 72 11.46 5.13 -35.41
N MET A 73 11.11 5.70 -34.26
CA MET A 73 10.09 5.16 -33.38
C MET A 73 8.70 5.16 -34.04
N SER A 74 8.39 6.20 -34.82
CA SER A 74 7.13 6.29 -35.56
C SER A 74 6.93 5.14 -36.55
N PHE A 75 8.03 4.57 -37.07
CA PHE A 75 7.98 3.41 -37.96
C PHE A 75 7.97 2.09 -37.17
N ILE A 76 8.72 2.01 -36.07
CA ILE A 76 8.87 0.77 -35.27
C ILE A 76 7.61 0.49 -34.43
N ALA A 77 7.11 1.51 -33.72
CA ALA A 77 5.99 1.40 -32.79
C ALA A 77 5.12 2.68 -32.88
N PRO A 78 4.34 2.85 -33.96
CA PRO A 78 3.51 4.04 -34.18
C PRO A 78 2.51 4.25 -33.05
N ASN A 79 1.82 3.19 -32.59
CA ASN A 79 0.76 3.33 -31.58
C ASN A 79 1.32 3.71 -30.20
N LEU A 80 2.44 3.10 -29.80
CA LEU A 80 3.09 3.40 -28.52
C LEU A 80 3.66 4.83 -28.51
N SER A 81 4.26 5.26 -29.62
CA SER A 81 4.82 6.61 -29.77
C SER A 81 3.77 7.71 -29.67
N LEU A 82 2.56 7.47 -30.21
CA LEU A 82 1.45 8.43 -30.15
C LEU A 82 0.94 8.65 -28.72
N ILE A 83 0.94 7.61 -27.88
CA ILE A 83 0.44 7.67 -26.50
C ILE A 83 1.45 8.35 -25.57
N LEU A 84 2.71 7.90 -25.58
CA LEU A 84 3.70 8.34 -24.59
C LEU A 84 4.64 9.43 -25.10
N GLY A 85 4.86 9.50 -26.42
CA GLY A 85 5.96 10.23 -27.03
C GLY A 85 7.15 9.33 -27.37
N ALA A 86 7.88 9.68 -28.43
CA ALA A 86 8.97 8.88 -28.98
C ALA A 86 10.12 8.63 -27.99
N SER A 87 10.54 9.65 -27.23
CA SER A 87 11.63 9.52 -26.24
C SER A 87 11.31 8.51 -25.12
N THR A 88 10.12 8.61 -24.53
CA THR A 88 9.70 7.68 -23.47
C THR A 88 9.44 6.28 -24.01
N ALA A 89 8.90 6.18 -25.23
CA ALA A 89 8.73 4.91 -25.94
C ALA A 89 10.08 4.20 -26.14
N ALA A 90 11.09 4.91 -26.62
CA ALA A 90 12.44 4.38 -26.82
C ALA A 90 13.06 3.88 -25.52
N LYS A 91 12.93 4.63 -24.42
CA LYS A 91 13.44 4.23 -23.10
C LYS A 91 12.77 2.97 -22.56
N ILE A 92 11.44 2.87 -22.69
CA ILE A 92 10.67 1.71 -22.26
C ILE A 92 11.02 0.48 -23.10
N MET A 93 11.11 0.63 -24.41
CA MET A 93 11.49 -0.43 -25.34
C MET A 93 12.92 -0.92 -25.08
N GLY A 94 13.86 0.00 -24.82
CA GLY A 94 15.24 -0.34 -24.51
C GLY A 94 15.40 -1.12 -23.22
N VAL A 95 14.69 -0.74 -22.16
CA VAL A 95 14.73 -1.48 -20.88
C VAL A 95 13.99 -2.82 -20.97
N ALA A 96 12.94 -2.91 -21.78
CA ALA A 96 12.24 -4.17 -22.01
C ALA A 96 13.01 -5.14 -22.91
N GLY A 97 14.01 -4.66 -23.67
CA GLY A 97 14.79 -5.48 -24.60
C GLY A 97 14.14 -5.64 -25.98
N GLY A 98 13.31 -4.67 -26.40
CA GLY A 98 12.62 -4.67 -27.69
C GLY A 98 11.10 -4.76 -27.58
N LEU A 99 10.43 -4.77 -28.73
CA LEU A 99 8.97 -4.71 -28.81
C LEU A 99 8.28 -6.04 -28.46
N THR A 100 8.83 -7.17 -28.91
CA THR A 100 8.31 -8.50 -28.57
C THR A 100 8.33 -8.79 -27.07
N PRO A 101 9.45 -8.61 -26.33
CA PRO A 101 9.42 -8.80 -24.88
C PRO A 101 8.51 -7.78 -24.18
N LEU A 102 8.45 -6.54 -24.66
CA LEU A 102 7.53 -5.53 -24.14
C LEU A 102 6.07 -5.95 -24.26
N SER A 103 5.66 -6.56 -25.38
CA SER A 103 4.28 -7.05 -25.59
C SER A 103 3.85 -8.15 -24.59
N LYS A 104 4.81 -8.97 -24.16
CA LYS A 104 4.63 -10.07 -23.19
C LYS A 104 4.55 -9.56 -21.76
N LEU A 105 5.04 -8.36 -21.47
CA LEU A 105 4.99 -7.80 -20.11
C LEU A 105 3.54 -7.42 -19.72
N PRO A 106 3.13 -7.71 -18.48
CA PRO A 106 1.86 -7.22 -17.95
C PRO A 106 1.93 -5.73 -17.63
N ALA A 107 0.77 -5.07 -17.57
CA ALA A 107 0.65 -3.63 -17.31
C ALA A 107 1.29 -3.16 -16.00
N CYS A 108 1.25 -4.00 -14.96
CA CYS A 108 1.90 -3.69 -13.68
C CYS A 108 3.42 -3.61 -13.80
N ASN A 109 4.05 -4.42 -14.67
CA ASN A 109 5.49 -4.40 -14.88
C ASN A 109 5.89 -3.21 -15.75
N ILE A 110 5.12 -2.92 -16.81
CA ILE A 110 5.37 -1.78 -17.70
C ILE A 110 5.32 -0.46 -16.92
N LEU A 111 4.37 -0.32 -15.97
CA LEU A 111 4.30 0.83 -15.06
C LEU A 111 5.61 1.08 -14.29
N LEU A 112 6.33 0.00 -13.94
CA LEU A 112 7.52 0.04 -13.11
C LEU A 112 8.82 0.08 -13.92
N LEU A 113 8.76 0.06 -15.25
CA LEU A 113 9.95 0.16 -16.08
C LEU A 113 10.62 1.52 -15.88
N GLY A 114 11.93 1.48 -15.60
CA GLY A 114 12.70 2.68 -15.25
C GLY A 114 12.55 3.13 -13.80
N ALA A 115 11.83 2.39 -12.94
CA ALA A 115 11.74 2.72 -11.53
C ALA A 115 13.10 2.55 -10.83
N GLN A 116 13.65 3.67 -10.34
CA GLN A 116 14.89 3.65 -9.57
C GLN A 116 14.58 3.44 -8.09
N ARG A 117 15.30 2.50 -7.47
CA ARG A 117 15.31 2.38 -6.01
C ARG A 117 16.17 3.53 -5.46
N ARG A 118 15.53 4.61 -5.05
CA ARG A 118 16.21 5.70 -4.33
C ARG A 118 16.33 5.32 -2.87
N THR A 119 17.56 5.23 -2.38
CA THR A 119 17.85 5.21 -0.94
C THR A 119 17.56 6.60 -0.39
N LEU A 120 16.80 6.68 0.70
CA LEU A 120 16.53 7.94 1.37
C LEU A 120 17.85 8.46 1.95
N SER A 121 18.38 9.55 1.41
CA SER A 121 19.52 10.27 1.96
C SER A 121 19.04 11.24 3.05
N GLY A 122 19.49 11.05 4.30
CA GLY A 122 19.28 12.00 5.41
C GLY A 122 17.99 11.81 6.24
N PHE A 123 17.45 12.92 6.77
CA PHE A 123 16.31 12.98 7.71
C PHE A 123 14.92 13.11 7.05
N SER A 124 14.84 13.03 5.72
CA SER A 124 13.59 13.28 4.99
C SER A 124 12.60 12.13 5.14
N SER A 125 11.45 12.41 5.77
CA SER A 125 10.27 11.53 5.78
C SER A 125 9.44 11.62 4.49
N THR A 126 9.76 12.60 3.64
CA THR A 126 9.05 12.92 2.40
C THR A 126 9.55 12.08 1.21
N SER A 127 8.73 11.07 0.90
CA SER A 127 8.40 10.60 -0.45
C SER A 127 9.52 10.13 -1.38
N VAL A 128 10.02 8.90 -1.17
CA VAL A 128 10.22 8.05 -2.36
C VAL A 128 8.82 7.76 -2.89
N LEU A 129 8.46 8.34 -4.03
CA LEU A 129 7.20 8.03 -4.70
C LEU A 129 7.26 6.56 -5.15
N PRO A 130 6.55 5.63 -4.49
CA PRO A 130 6.66 4.23 -4.84
C PRO A 130 5.96 4.02 -6.19
N HIS A 131 6.48 3.10 -6.99
CA HIS A 131 5.90 2.74 -8.29
C HIS A 131 5.91 3.89 -9.32
N THR A 132 7.00 4.65 -9.35
CA THR A 132 7.25 5.68 -10.36
C THR A 132 8.34 5.21 -11.31
N GLY A 133 8.00 5.09 -12.60
CA GLY A 133 8.91 4.72 -13.68
C GLY A 133 8.85 5.73 -14.83
N PHE A 134 9.32 5.36 -16.02
CA PHE A 134 9.32 6.27 -17.18
C PHE A 134 7.92 6.79 -17.53
N ILE A 135 6.90 5.96 -17.42
CA ILE A 135 5.51 6.36 -17.67
C ILE A 135 5.05 7.43 -16.69
N TYR A 136 5.46 7.37 -15.42
CA TYR A 136 5.09 8.39 -14.45
C TYR A 136 5.69 9.75 -14.82
N HIS A 137 6.91 9.77 -15.36
CA HIS A 137 7.62 10.97 -15.78
C HIS A 137 7.30 11.42 -17.22
N SER A 138 6.35 10.77 -17.90
CA SER A 138 5.88 11.21 -19.21
C SER A 138 5.03 12.47 -19.10
N ASP A 139 5.05 13.30 -20.15
CA ASP A 139 4.34 14.59 -20.18
C ASP A 139 2.84 14.43 -19.98
N ILE A 140 2.26 13.36 -20.57
CA ILE A 140 0.83 13.02 -20.44
C ILE A 140 0.41 12.76 -18.99
N VAL A 141 1.30 12.25 -18.14
CA VAL A 141 1.00 12.05 -16.70
C VAL A 141 1.36 13.28 -15.88
N GLN A 142 2.47 13.98 -16.22
CA GLN A 142 2.94 15.13 -15.47
C GLN A 142 2.04 16.36 -15.61
N SER A 143 1.30 16.48 -16.71
CA SER A 143 0.28 17.51 -16.92
C SER A 143 -0.85 17.50 -15.89
N LEU A 144 -1.09 16.35 -15.22
CA LEU A 144 -2.15 16.20 -14.24
C LEU A 144 -1.74 16.63 -12.83
N PRO A 145 -2.72 16.98 -11.95
CA PRO A 145 -2.48 17.21 -10.53
C PRO A 145 -1.86 15.98 -9.84
N PRO A 146 -0.97 16.17 -8.83
CA PRO A 146 -0.18 15.09 -8.22
C PRO A 146 -1.02 13.94 -7.66
N ASP A 147 -2.22 14.22 -7.14
CA ASP A 147 -3.14 13.23 -6.59
C ASP A 147 -3.65 12.23 -7.64
N LEU A 148 -3.80 12.70 -8.89
CA LEU A 148 -4.29 11.90 -10.01
C LEU A 148 -3.16 11.18 -10.75
N ARG A 149 -1.91 11.67 -10.68
CA ARG A 149 -0.77 11.12 -11.43
C ARG A 149 -0.58 9.62 -11.25
N ARG A 150 -0.74 9.10 -10.02
CA ARG A 150 -0.58 7.66 -9.76
C ARG A 150 -1.71 6.83 -10.40
N LYS A 151 -2.93 7.36 -10.41
CA LYS A 151 -4.08 6.72 -11.06
C LYS A 151 -3.93 6.76 -12.58
N ALA A 152 -3.48 7.90 -13.10
CA ALA A 152 -3.17 8.12 -14.50
C ALA A 152 -2.07 7.20 -15.01
N ALA A 153 -0.93 7.12 -14.32
CA ALA A 153 0.18 6.24 -14.71
C ALA A 153 -0.26 4.77 -14.86
N ARG A 154 -1.14 4.27 -13.97
CA ARG A 154 -1.72 2.91 -14.10
C ARG A 154 -2.58 2.74 -15.35
N LEU A 155 -3.42 3.73 -15.65
CA LEU A 155 -4.28 3.71 -16.83
C LEU A 155 -3.43 3.77 -18.10
N VAL A 156 -2.49 4.72 -18.16
CA VAL A 156 -1.57 4.89 -19.30
C VAL A 156 -0.76 3.62 -19.50
N ALA A 157 -0.17 3.04 -18.44
CA ALA A 157 0.56 1.78 -18.55
C ALA A 157 -0.31 0.65 -19.13
N ALA A 158 -1.56 0.52 -18.69
CA ALA A 158 -2.49 -0.47 -19.24
C ALA A 158 -2.75 -0.24 -20.74
N LYS A 159 -2.99 1.00 -21.16
CA LYS A 159 -3.20 1.31 -22.58
C LYS A 159 -1.94 1.15 -23.43
N CYS A 160 -0.77 1.50 -22.89
CA CYS A 160 0.51 1.27 -23.52
C CYS A 160 0.78 -0.23 -23.72
N THR A 161 0.34 -1.10 -22.80
CA THR A 161 0.49 -2.56 -23.02
C THR A 161 -0.34 -3.08 -24.19
N LEU A 162 -1.52 -2.50 -24.40
CA LEU A 162 -2.36 -2.85 -25.55
C LEU A 162 -1.71 -2.34 -26.84
N ALA A 163 -1.27 -1.08 -26.86
CA ALA A 163 -0.56 -0.50 -27.99
C ALA A 163 0.73 -1.28 -28.34
N ALA A 164 1.54 -1.64 -27.34
CA ALA A 164 2.76 -2.43 -27.53
C ALA A 164 2.49 -3.82 -28.15
N ARG A 165 1.35 -4.43 -27.83
CA ARG A 165 0.94 -5.71 -28.42
C ARG A 165 0.54 -5.56 -29.87
N VAL A 166 -0.27 -4.54 -30.18
CA VAL A 166 -0.68 -4.23 -31.55
C VAL A 166 0.53 -3.88 -32.42
N ASP A 167 1.45 -3.05 -31.89
CA ASP A 167 2.70 -2.72 -32.57
C ASP A 167 3.57 -3.97 -32.79
N SER A 168 3.63 -4.91 -31.84
CA SER A 168 4.42 -6.14 -32.01
C SER A 168 3.90 -7.08 -33.10
N PHE A 169 2.63 -7.00 -33.46
CA PHE A 169 2.03 -7.80 -34.56
C PHE A 169 1.91 -6.99 -35.86
N HIS A 170 2.27 -5.70 -35.84
CA HIS A 170 2.19 -4.79 -36.98
C HIS A 170 0.80 -4.67 -37.64
N GLU A 171 -0.27 -4.89 -36.86
CA GLU A 171 -1.65 -4.90 -37.38
C GLU A 171 -2.19 -3.50 -37.73
N SER A 172 -1.65 -2.44 -37.10
CA SER A 172 -2.09 -1.05 -37.30
C SER A 172 -0.89 -0.11 -37.44
N GLN A 173 -0.28 -0.10 -38.62
CA GLN A 173 0.85 0.79 -38.94
C GLN A 173 0.43 2.26 -39.07
N ASP A 174 -0.84 2.53 -39.41
CA ASP A 174 -1.39 3.88 -39.54
C ASP A 174 -1.52 4.64 -38.21
N GLY A 175 -1.30 3.97 -37.07
CA GLY A 175 -1.41 4.59 -35.75
C GLY A 175 -2.85 4.80 -35.24
N LYS A 176 -3.88 4.35 -35.99
CA LYS A 176 -5.30 4.53 -35.65
C LYS A 176 -5.63 4.05 -34.24
N VAL A 177 -5.15 2.86 -33.88
CA VAL A 177 -5.36 2.29 -32.53
C VAL A 177 -4.71 3.17 -31.46
N GLY A 178 -3.52 3.72 -31.72
CA GLY A 178 -2.85 4.68 -30.85
C GLY A 178 -3.68 5.93 -30.58
N TYR A 179 -4.31 6.49 -31.61
CA TYR A 179 -5.23 7.65 -31.48
C TYR A 179 -6.46 7.31 -30.62
N GLU A 180 -7.14 6.20 -30.90
CA GLU A 180 -8.32 5.77 -30.13
C GLU A 180 -7.98 5.54 -28.65
N LEU A 181 -6.83 4.90 -28.38
CA LEU A 181 -6.37 4.66 -27.02
C LEU A 181 -5.99 5.96 -26.30
N LYS A 182 -5.38 6.91 -27.01
CA LYS A 182 -5.04 8.23 -26.47
C LYS A 182 -6.29 9.04 -26.14
N GLU A 183 -7.28 9.05 -27.02
CA GLU A 183 -8.56 9.73 -26.78
C GLU A 183 -9.27 9.13 -25.55
N GLU A 184 -9.23 7.81 -25.36
CA GLU A 184 -9.80 7.18 -24.18
C GLU A 184 -9.06 7.57 -22.88
N ILE A 185 -7.73 7.78 -22.95
CA ILE A 185 -6.93 8.27 -21.82
C ILE A 185 -7.35 9.71 -21.47
N GLU A 186 -7.39 10.60 -22.47
CA GLU A 186 -7.75 12.01 -22.30
C GLU A 186 -9.18 12.16 -21.75
N ARG A 187 -10.15 11.43 -22.32
CA ARG A 187 -11.53 11.41 -21.82
C ARG A 187 -11.64 10.99 -20.35
N LYS A 188 -10.79 10.05 -19.91
CA LYS A 188 -10.74 9.62 -18.49
C LYS A 188 -10.07 10.66 -17.60
N PHE A 189 -9.08 11.38 -18.12
CA PHE A 189 -8.41 12.44 -17.39
C PHE A 189 -9.34 13.62 -17.14
N ASP A 190 -10.09 14.05 -18.16
CA ASP A 190 -11.07 15.13 -18.03
C ASP A 190 -12.14 14.75 -17.01
N LYS A 191 -12.69 13.53 -17.13
CA LYS A 191 -13.67 13.01 -16.17
C LYS A 191 -13.17 12.93 -14.72
N TRP A 192 -11.86 12.79 -14.49
CA TRP A 192 -11.31 12.78 -13.13
C TRP A 192 -11.06 14.19 -12.58
N GLN A 193 -10.92 15.17 -13.46
CA GLN A 193 -10.79 16.58 -13.08
C GLN A 193 -12.16 17.22 -12.83
N GLU A 194 -13.22 16.68 -13.43
CA GLU A 194 -14.60 17.08 -13.14
C GLU A 194 -14.91 16.95 -11.63
N PRO A 195 -15.29 18.03 -10.95
CA PRO A 195 -15.68 17.97 -9.55
C PRO A 195 -16.95 17.12 -9.41
N PRO A 196 -17.09 16.37 -8.30
CA PRO A 196 -18.32 15.64 -8.05
C PRO A 196 -19.50 16.61 -7.98
N PRO A 197 -20.69 16.24 -8.47
CA PRO A 197 -21.85 17.09 -8.37
C PRO A 197 -22.14 17.41 -6.90
N VAL A 198 -22.48 18.67 -6.62
CA VAL A 198 -22.74 19.14 -5.26
C VAL A 198 -23.85 18.29 -4.64
N LYS A 199 -23.55 17.65 -3.51
CA LYS A 199 -24.55 16.87 -2.79
C LYS A 199 -25.58 17.83 -2.21
N GLN A 200 -26.82 17.70 -2.63
CA GLN A 200 -27.93 18.41 -1.99
C GLN A 200 -28.04 17.99 -0.53
N VAL A 201 -28.34 18.96 0.34
CA VAL A 201 -28.58 18.69 1.76
C VAL A 201 -29.78 17.77 1.86
N LYS A 202 -29.56 16.53 2.29
CA LYS A 202 -30.65 15.60 2.57
C LYS A 202 -31.38 16.11 3.81
N PRO A 203 -32.67 16.46 3.72
CA PRO A 203 -33.42 16.88 4.90
C PRO A 203 -33.41 15.75 5.92
N LEU A 204 -33.37 16.12 7.19
CA LEU A 204 -33.56 15.15 8.26
C LEU A 204 -34.91 14.45 8.08
N PRO A 205 -35.00 13.16 8.41
CA PRO A 205 -36.31 12.52 8.46
C PRO A 205 -37.19 13.29 9.43
N ALA A 206 -38.46 13.47 9.08
CA ALA A 206 -39.42 14.13 9.95
C ALA A 206 -39.38 13.49 11.36
N PRO A 207 -39.37 14.29 12.44
CA PRO A 207 -39.45 13.79 13.82
C PRO A 207 -40.80 13.13 14.10
N LEU A 208 -40.98 11.92 13.56
CA LEU A 208 -42.15 11.09 13.78
C LEU A 208 -41.79 10.04 14.81
N ASP A 209 -42.49 10.06 15.94
CA ASP A 209 -42.41 9.00 16.95
C ASP A 209 -43.12 7.76 16.42
N GLY A 210 -42.41 7.01 15.58
CA GLY A 210 -42.89 5.73 15.07
C GLY A 210 -43.04 4.70 16.19
N GLN A 211 -44.01 3.79 16.04
CA GLN A 211 -44.23 2.70 16.99
C GLN A 211 -42.94 1.87 17.18
N ARG A 212 -42.45 1.79 18.42
CA ARG A 212 -41.20 1.09 18.75
C ARG A 212 -41.33 -0.42 18.49
N LYS A 213 -40.47 -0.95 17.62
CA LYS A 213 -40.36 -2.41 17.38
C LYS A 213 -39.79 -3.12 18.62
N LYS A 214 -40.62 -3.88 19.34
CA LYS A 214 -40.21 -4.69 20.49
C LYS A 214 -39.56 -5.99 20.00
N ARG A 215 -38.23 -6.03 19.92
CA ARG A 215 -37.46 -7.24 19.55
C ARG A 215 -36.81 -7.88 20.77
N GLY A 216 -36.94 -9.20 20.89
CA GLY A 216 -36.41 -9.99 22.01
C GLY A 216 -35.28 -10.96 21.68
N GLY A 217 -34.83 -11.03 20.42
CA GLY A 217 -33.86 -12.03 19.97
C GLY A 217 -32.43 -11.85 20.50
N ARG A 218 -31.64 -12.93 20.50
CA ARG A 218 -30.25 -12.98 21.03
C ARG A 218 -29.35 -11.86 20.50
N ARG A 219 -29.37 -11.58 19.19
CA ARG A 219 -28.58 -10.50 18.58
C ARG A 219 -28.96 -9.12 19.11
N TYR A 220 -30.26 -8.88 19.29
CA TYR A 220 -30.77 -7.61 19.77
C TYR A 220 -30.57 -7.42 21.28
N ARG A 221 -30.61 -8.51 22.07
CA ARG A 221 -30.20 -8.50 23.49
C ARG A 221 -28.72 -8.12 23.63
N LYS A 222 -27.82 -8.77 22.87
CA LYS A 222 -26.38 -8.40 22.84
C LYS A 222 -26.14 -6.95 22.42
N MET A 223 -26.89 -6.44 21.45
CA MET A 223 -26.78 -5.04 21.02
C MET A 223 -27.25 -4.08 22.12
N LYS A 224 -28.36 -4.40 22.81
CA LYS A 224 -28.88 -3.64 23.96
C LYS A 224 -27.92 -3.68 25.14
N GLU A 225 -27.29 -4.82 25.42
CA GLU A 225 -26.27 -4.97 26.46
C GLU A 225 -25.03 -4.10 26.16
N ARG A 226 -24.64 -3.98 24.88
CA ARG A 226 -23.50 -3.16 24.46
C ARG A 226 -23.77 -1.66 24.56
N LEU A 227 -24.98 -1.21 24.21
CA LEU A 227 -25.34 0.22 24.17
C LEU A 227 -26.02 0.71 25.45
N GLY A 228 -26.55 -0.20 26.26
CA GLY A 228 -27.24 0.12 27.50
C GLY A 228 -26.27 0.42 28.64
N LEU A 229 -26.77 1.15 29.64
CA LEU A 229 -26.05 1.37 30.89
C LEU A 229 -25.77 0.03 31.58
N THR A 230 -24.52 -0.17 31.99
CA THR A 230 -24.09 -1.34 32.77
C THR A 230 -24.79 -1.36 34.13
N GLU A 231 -24.88 -2.52 34.75
CA GLU A 231 -25.42 -2.64 36.11
C GLU A 231 -24.59 -1.84 37.12
N ILE A 232 -23.27 -1.84 36.96
CA ILE A 232 -22.33 -0.99 37.71
C ILE A 232 -22.72 0.49 37.57
N ARG A 233 -22.92 0.98 36.34
CA ARG A 233 -23.31 2.38 36.13
C ARG A 233 -24.71 2.68 36.66
N LYS A 234 -25.64 1.72 36.60
CA LYS A 234 -26.98 1.87 37.22
C LYS A 234 -26.91 1.95 38.73
N GLN A 235 -25.97 1.27 39.39
CA GLN A 235 -25.77 1.35 40.83
C GLN A 235 -25.03 2.63 41.23
N ALA A 236 -24.06 3.07 40.42
CA ALA A 236 -23.41 4.36 40.61
C ALA A 236 -24.42 5.51 40.48
N ASN A 237 -25.37 5.42 39.54
CA ASN A 237 -26.44 6.42 39.38
C ASN A 237 -27.50 6.36 40.49
N ARG A 238 -27.42 5.44 41.47
CA ARG A 238 -28.31 5.44 42.64
C ARG A 238 -27.63 6.24 43.75
N MET A 239 -28.32 7.25 44.26
CA MET A 239 -27.85 8.12 45.33
C MET A 239 -28.56 7.76 46.63
N SER A 240 -27.83 7.66 47.76
CA SER A 240 -28.46 7.44 49.07
C SER A 240 -28.89 8.78 49.64
N PHE A 241 -30.17 8.93 49.94
CA PHE A 241 -30.67 10.16 50.55
C PHE A 241 -30.18 10.27 52.00
N GLY A 242 -29.59 11.42 52.36
CA GLY A 242 -29.19 11.74 53.73
C GLY A 242 -27.76 11.33 54.13
N GLU A 243 -26.96 10.78 53.22
CA GLU A 243 -25.57 10.38 53.48
C GLU A 243 -24.62 11.06 52.48
N ILE A 244 -23.53 11.65 52.98
CA ILE A 244 -22.47 12.24 52.15
C ILE A 244 -21.81 11.11 51.33
N GLU A 245 -21.60 11.33 50.04
CA GLU A 245 -20.97 10.35 49.15
C GLU A 245 -19.45 10.56 49.11
N GLU A 246 -18.71 9.45 49.04
CA GLU A 246 -17.27 9.49 48.81
C GLU A 246 -17.02 9.71 47.31
N ASP A 247 -16.57 10.92 46.96
CA ASP A 247 -16.11 11.22 45.61
C ASP A 247 -14.76 10.55 45.36
N ALA A 248 -14.67 9.76 44.28
CA ALA A 248 -13.47 9.01 43.98
C ALA A 248 -12.36 9.87 43.33
N TYR A 249 -12.71 11.04 42.81
CA TYR A 249 -11.79 11.96 42.15
C TYR A 249 -12.14 13.40 42.52
N GLN A 250 -11.14 14.14 43.01
CA GLN A 250 -11.28 15.52 43.51
C GLN A 250 -10.78 16.58 42.50
N GLU A 251 -10.75 16.25 41.21
CA GLU A 251 -10.40 17.22 40.15
C GLU A 251 -11.55 17.36 39.14
N ASP A 252 -12.22 18.51 39.24
CA ASP A 252 -13.08 19.24 38.29
C ASP A 252 -14.40 18.62 37.78
N LEU A 253 -14.55 17.29 37.77
CA LEU A 253 -15.84 16.62 37.54
C LEU A 253 -16.04 15.56 38.62
N GLY A 254 -16.68 15.96 39.72
CA GLY A 254 -17.01 15.09 40.84
C GLY A 254 -17.62 13.76 40.35
N PHE A 255 -16.84 12.69 40.44
CA PHE A 255 -17.28 11.36 40.08
C PHE A 255 -17.69 10.64 41.37
N SER A 256 -19.00 10.63 41.63
CA SER A 256 -19.53 9.86 42.74
C SER A 256 -19.76 8.41 42.32
N LEU A 257 -19.34 7.49 43.21
CA LEU A 257 -19.60 6.06 43.05
C LEU A 257 -21.02 5.69 43.52
N GLY A 258 -21.79 6.64 44.06
CA GLY A 258 -23.14 6.42 44.60
C GLY A 258 -23.17 5.22 45.56
N HIS A 259 -24.15 4.33 45.35
CA HIS A 259 -24.28 3.09 46.12
C HIS A 259 -23.16 2.05 45.88
N LEU A 260 -22.32 2.20 44.84
CA LEU A 260 -21.23 1.27 44.57
C LEU A 260 -20.07 1.43 45.58
N GLY A 261 -19.82 2.66 46.04
CA GLY A 261 -18.76 2.97 47.01
C GLY A 261 -19.13 2.62 48.46
N LYS A 262 -20.44 2.56 48.78
CA LYS A 262 -20.94 2.35 50.15
C LYS A 262 -21.04 0.88 50.58
N ALA A 263 -20.63 -0.06 49.73
CA ALA A 263 -20.68 -1.48 50.06
C ALA A 263 -19.51 -1.85 51.01
N GLY A 264 -19.77 -1.88 52.32
CA GLY A 264 -18.82 -2.35 53.32
C GLY A 264 -18.24 -3.74 53.01
N SER A 265 -17.03 -3.99 53.53
CA SER A 265 -16.07 -5.09 53.28
C SER A 265 -16.57 -6.56 53.48
N GLY A 266 -17.85 -6.89 53.27
CA GLY A 266 -18.39 -8.21 53.62
C GLY A 266 -19.52 -8.77 52.76
N ARG A 267 -19.92 -8.14 51.65
CA ARG A 267 -20.98 -8.71 50.77
C ARG A 267 -20.40 -9.52 49.60
N VAL A 268 -20.72 -10.82 49.61
CA VAL A 268 -20.30 -11.88 48.67
C VAL A 268 -20.84 -11.70 47.22
N ARG A 269 -21.56 -10.62 46.90
CA ARG A 269 -22.13 -10.38 45.56
C ARG A 269 -21.81 -8.95 45.08
N GLN A 270 -20.54 -8.68 44.79
CA GLN A 270 -20.16 -7.49 44.03
C GLN A 270 -20.77 -7.56 42.62
N THR A 271 -21.21 -6.42 42.09
CA THR A 271 -21.65 -6.35 40.68
C THR A 271 -20.50 -6.66 39.76
N GLN A 272 -20.68 -7.69 38.93
CA GLN A 272 -19.65 -8.14 38.01
C GLN A 272 -19.47 -7.12 36.87
N VAL A 273 -18.22 -6.85 36.51
CA VAL A 273 -17.88 -6.03 35.34
C VAL A 273 -18.30 -6.78 34.08
N ASN A 274 -19.24 -6.21 33.32
CA ASN A 274 -19.74 -6.83 32.11
C ASN A 274 -18.74 -6.68 30.95
N GLU A 275 -18.11 -7.79 30.54
CA GLU A 275 -17.17 -7.84 29.42
C GLU A 275 -17.76 -7.40 28.07
N ALA A 276 -19.08 -7.43 27.94
CA ALA A 276 -19.77 -7.00 26.72
C ALA A 276 -19.59 -5.50 26.43
N THR A 277 -19.22 -4.71 27.44
CA THR A 277 -18.98 -3.26 27.33
C THR A 277 -17.54 -2.88 27.07
N LYS A 278 -16.62 -3.86 27.02
CA LYS A 278 -15.23 -3.62 26.60
C LYS A 278 -15.21 -2.97 25.22
N ALA A 279 -14.53 -1.84 25.10
CA ALA A 279 -14.40 -1.11 23.83
C ALA A 279 -13.80 -2.04 22.77
N ARG A 280 -14.51 -2.21 21.67
CA ARG A 280 -14.04 -3.03 20.55
C ARG A 280 -13.62 -2.13 19.40
N ILE A 281 -12.53 -2.53 18.77
CA ILE A 281 -12.02 -1.90 17.56
C ILE A 281 -13.02 -2.11 16.42
N SER A 282 -13.21 -1.09 15.57
CA SER A 282 -14.05 -1.21 14.39
C SER A 282 -13.49 -2.27 13.43
N LYS A 283 -14.34 -2.91 12.63
CA LYS A 283 -13.85 -3.92 11.66
C LYS A 283 -12.84 -3.34 10.68
N THR A 284 -12.95 -2.05 10.34
CA THR A 284 -11.99 -1.35 9.48
C THR A 284 -10.66 -1.18 10.17
N LEU A 285 -10.66 -0.68 11.42
CA LEU A 285 -9.44 -0.50 12.20
C LEU A 285 -8.77 -1.84 12.56
N GLN A 286 -9.56 -2.88 12.83
CA GLN A 286 -9.04 -4.22 13.05
C GLN A 286 -8.32 -4.76 11.81
N ARG A 287 -8.91 -4.56 10.62
CA ARG A 287 -8.27 -4.95 9.34
C ARG A 287 -7.01 -4.14 9.06
N THR A 288 -6.97 -2.84 9.38
CA THR A 288 -5.77 -2.04 9.17
C THR A 288 -4.65 -2.44 10.12
N LEU A 289 -4.96 -2.69 11.40
CA LEU A 289 -3.99 -3.17 12.39
C LEU A 289 -3.44 -4.55 12.03
N GLN A 290 -4.30 -5.48 11.59
CA GLN A 290 -3.87 -6.79 11.10
C GLN A 290 -2.97 -6.70 9.85
N LYS A 291 -3.23 -5.76 8.94
CA LYS A 291 -2.35 -5.54 7.79
C LYS A 291 -0.97 -5.02 8.21
N GLN A 292 -0.92 -4.14 9.21
CA GLN A 292 0.36 -3.62 9.73
C GLN A 292 1.20 -4.71 10.40
N SER A 293 0.58 -5.63 11.16
CA SER A 293 1.30 -6.73 11.81
C SER A 293 1.87 -7.75 10.81
N VAL A 294 1.30 -7.87 9.62
CA VAL A 294 1.80 -8.76 8.55
C VAL A 294 2.90 -8.09 7.71
N VAL A 295 2.91 -6.76 7.61
CA VAL A 295 3.85 -6.00 6.76
C VAL A 295 5.20 -5.77 7.44
N TYR A 296 5.26 -5.73 8.77
CA TYR A 296 6.52 -5.58 9.51
C TYR A 296 7.06 -6.94 9.97
N GLY A 297 7.64 -7.68 9.02
CA GLY A 297 8.63 -8.72 9.33
C GLY A 297 9.86 -8.09 9.99
N GLY A 298 10.35 -8.70 11.07
CA GLY A 298 11.39 -8.18 11.93
C GLY A 298 12.71 -7.82 11.24
N LYS A 299 13.52 -7.00 11.93
CA LYS A 299 14.87 -6.62 11.52
C LYS A 299 15.78 -7.84 11.50
N SER A 300 16.10 -8.34 10.31
CA SER A 300 17.41 -8.81 9.84
C SER A 300 17.18 -9.75 8.64
N THR A 301 18.00 -9.61 7.60
CA THR A 301 18.06 -10.42 6.35
C THR A 301 17.07 -10.15 5.20
N ILE A 302 15.90 -9.51 5.40
CA ILE A 302 14.92 -9.31 4.31
C ILE A 302 15.22 -8.09 3.41
N ARG A 303 16.03 -7.11 3.86
CA ARG A 303 16.28 -5.90 3.04
C ARG A 303 17.17 -6.12 1.81
N ASP A 304 18.07 -7.10 1.83
CA ASP A 304 19.08 -7.27 0.78
C ASP A 304 18.85 -8.46 -0.18
N ARG A 305 17.93 -9.38 0.13
CA ARG A 305 17.68 -10.55 -0.71
C ARG A 305 16.19 -10.76 -0.93
N SER A 306 15.62 -10.09 -1.93
CA SER A 306 14.40 -10.56 -2.58
C SER A 306 14.76 -11.78 -3.46
N SER A 307 15.15 -12.89 -2.84
CA SER A 307 15.29 -14.20 -3.47
C SER A 307 13.95 -14.94 -3.33
N GLY A 308 13.30 -15.24 -4.45
CA GLY A 308 11.93 -15.78 -4.54
C GLY A 308 11.71 -17.20 -3.98
N THR A 309 12.53 -17.67 -3.04
CA THR A 309 12.42 -18.97 -2.37
C THR A 309 12.48 -18.88 -0.85
N ALA A 310 12.64 -17.69 -0.27
CA ALA A 310 12.65 -17.50 1.18
C ALA A 310 11.21 -17.51 1.74
N SER A 311 10.88 -18.51 2.55
CA SER A 311 9.61 -18.61 3.27
C SER A 311 9.51 -17.50 4.33
N SER A 312 8.34 -16.85 4.42
CA SER A 312 8.04 -15.80 5.39
C SER A 312 7.83 -16.38 6.78
N VAL A 313 8.90 -16.61 7.52
CA VAL A 313 8.84 -17.03 8.92
C VAL A 313 8.74 -15.78 9.81
N ALA A 314 7.62 -15.61 10.51
CA ALA A 314 7.44 -14.55 11.50
C ALA A 314 7.75 -15.10 12.90
N PHE A 315 8.68 -14.47 13.61
CA PHE A 315 8.99 -14.80 15.00
C PHE A 315 8.15 -13.92 15.93
N THR A 316 7.18 -14.50 16.64
CA THR A 316 6.46 -13.79 17.71
C THR A 316 6.96 -14.24 19.09
N PRO A 317 7.13 -13.33 20.05
CA PRO A 317 7.81 -13.63 21.31
C PRO A 317 7.02 -14.51 22.29
N LEU A 318 5.76 -14.84 21.99
CA LEU A 318 4.87 -15.56 22.92
C LEU A 318 4.52 -16.98 22.49
N GLN A 319 4.69 -17.33 21.21
CA GLN A 319 4.45 -18.67 20.67
C GLN A 319 5.45 -18.83 19.51
N GLY A 320 6.33 -19.83 19.61
CA GLY A 320 7.39 -20.08 18.62
C GLY A 320 6.87 -20.33 17.19
N LEU A 321 7.82 -20.46 16.25
CA LEU A 321 7.66 -20.66 14.79
C LEU A 321 6.24 -21.02 14.32
N GLU A 322 5.44 -20.01 13.97
CA GLU A 322 4.16 -20.23 13.31
C GLU A 322 4.32 -20.04 11.80
N ILE A 323 4.30 -21.15 11.05
CA ILE A 323 4.22 -21.15 9.60
C ILE A 323 2.76 -20.84 9.25
N VAL A 324 2.47 -19.60 8.85
CA VAL A 324 1.15 -19.25 8.31
C VAL A 324 1.01 -19.89 6.94
N ASN A 325 0.42 -21.09 6.90
CA ASN A 325 0.08 -21.77 5.65
C ASN A 325 -1.34 -21.36 5.22
N PRO A 326 -1.50 -20.45 4.23
CA PRO A 326 -2.82 -19.96 3.81
C PRO A 326 -3.74 -21.08 3.27
N GLN A 327 -3.16 -22.19 2.79
CA GLN A 327 -3.93 -23.36 2.32
C GLN A 327 -4.52 -24.19 3.45
N ALA A 328 -4.05 -24.06 4.69
CA ALA A 328 -4.63 -24.76 5.83
C ALA A 328 -6.06 -24.28 6.16
N ALA A 329 -6.36 -23.01 5.85
CA ALA A 329 -7.71 -22.46 5.97
C ALA A 329 -8.65 -23.04 4.89
N GLU A 330 -8.16 -23.25 3.67
CA GLU A 330 -8.92 -23.86 2.58
C GLU A 330 -9.24 -25.33 2.87
N LYS A 331 -8.29 -26.10 3.46
CA LYS A 331 -8.54 -27.48 3.89
C LYS A 331 -9.66 -27.57 4.93
N LYS A 332 -9.68 -26.68 5.94
CA LYS A 332 -10.76 -26.66 6.94
C LYS A 332 -12.13 -26.33 6.34
N VAL A 333 -12.18 -25.44 5.34
CA VAL A 333 -13.42 -25.11 4.61
C VAL A 333 -13.84 -26.28 3.73
N ALA A 334 -12.90 -26.95 3.06
CA ALA A 334 -13.17 -28.13 2.24
C ALA A 334 -13.67 -29.32 3.08
N GLU A 335 -13.07 -29.59 4.24
CA GLU A 335 -13.51 -30.62 5.20
C GLU A 335 -14.91 -30.32 5.77
N ALA A 336 -15.19 -29.04 6.09
CA ALA A 336 -16.51 -28.63 6.52
C ALA A 336 -17.56 -28.82 5.42
N ASN A 337 -17.23 -28.48 4.16
CA ASN A 337 -18.12 -28.68 3.03
C ASN A 337 -18.35 -30.17 2.71
N GLN A 338 -17.32 -31.02 2.85
CA GLN A 338 -17.44 -32.47 2.69
C GLN A 338 -18.37 -33.09 3.73
N LYS A 339 -18.45 -32.55 4.96
CA LYS A 339 -19.41 -33.04 5.97
C LYS A 339 -20.87 -32.77 5.61
N TYR A 340 -21.16 -31.70 4.88
CA TYR A 340 -22.53 -31.30 4.53
C TYR A 340 -22.96 -31.75 3.12
N PHE A 341 -22.01 -31.94 2.20
CA PHE A 341 -22.26 -32.27 0.80
C PHE A 341 -21.35 -33.41 0.32
N SER A 342 -21.19 -34.48 1.10
CA SER A 342 -20.53 -35.68 0.59
C SER A 342 -21.44 -36.39 -0.40
N SER A 343 -20.87 -36.92 -1.49
CA SER A 343 -21.58 -37.73 -2.48
C SER A 343 -22.09 -39.08 -1.94
N MET A 344 -21.74 -39.41 -0.70
CA MET A 344 -22.12 -40.63 0.04
C MET A 344 -23.19 -40.36 1.11
N ALA A 345 -23.53 -39.09 1.41
CA ALA A 345 -24.58 -38.76 2.37
C ALA A 345 -25.95 -38.74 1.69
N GLU A 346 -26.78 -39.75 1.96
CA GLU A 346 -28.19 -39.75 1.54
C GLU A 346 -29.04 -38.82 2.43
N PHE A 347 -29.88 -38.02 1.80
CA PHE A 347 -30.85 -37.17 2.50
C PHE A 347 -32.02 -38.01 3.01
N LEU A 348 -32.10 -38.23 4.32
CA LEU A 348 -33.27 -38.83 4.97
C LEU A 348 -34.42 -37.82 5.02
N LYS A 349 -35.48 -38.09 4.25
CA LYS A 349 -36.77 -37.39 4.34
C LYS A 349 -37.45 -37.81 5.64
N VAL A 350 -37.41 -36.96 6.67
CA VAL A 350 -38.20 -37.15 7.89
C VAL A 350 -39.69 -37.10 7.51
N LYS A 351 -40.38 -38.24 7.57
CA LYS A 351 -41.84 -38.28 7.53
C LYS A 351 -42.33 -37.61 8.82
N GLY A 352 -42.95 -36.45 8.70
CA GLY A 352 -43.69 -35.86 9.80
C GLY A 352 -44.90 -36.74 10.08
N ASP A 353 -45.01 -37.26 11.30
CA ASP A 353 -46.21 -37.94 11.76
C ASP A 353 -47.37 -36.95 11.73
N LYS A 354 -48.36 -37.25 10.87
CA LYS A 354 -49.67 -36.63 10.95
C LYS A 354 -50.39 -37.25 12.14
N SER A 355 -50.32 -36.63 13.32
CA SER A 355 -51.33 -36.82 14.34
C SER A 355 -52.62 -36.14 13.88
N GLY A 356 -53.59 -36.95 13.46
CA GLY A 356 -54.96 -36.53 13.24
C GLY A 356 -55.77 -36.52 14.53
N VAL A 357 -56.78 -35.64 14.52
CA VAL A 357 -57.77 -35.26 15.56
C VAL A 357 -57.29 -34.22 16.56
#